data_AF-A0A1W2BMR0-F1
#
_entry.id   AF-A0A1W2BMR0-F1
#
_cell.length_a   1.000
_cell.length_b   1.000
_cell.length_c   1.000
_cell.angle_alpha   90.00
_cell.angle_beta   90.00
_cell.angle_gamma   90.00
#
_symmetry.space_group_name_H-M   'P 1'
#
loop_
_entity.id
_entity.type
_entity.pdbx_description
1 polymer ?
#
loop_
_entity_poly.entity_id
_entity_poly.type
_entity_poly.pdbx_seq_one_letter_code
_entity_poly.pdbx_strand_id
1 'polypeptide(L)'
;MIKNQQHTLGKLFLTLSLPIFLLLNSNIVLSQSNQDLVVCKLKNNGSEFAGTCSVPCAVNALKANFDKLLQSCSDSSPPRLVRASLKKVDLRGNYLGKMEGKYPEDPTRFEIADSKYVSSKVAKLPFGWFPLASMQEEGDVLQVTINAYKVLPATQDDLNIIDRSLQLLASPDVWNKNDNRICLPNASKISLFCALTQATIEVSGGVHYRQPAHEKVREVLNEVGGDRVKTHRLMDYNNHPDTTLDDVRKLLVDAKTRIQMN
;
A
#
# COMPACT_ATOMS: atom_id res chain seq x y z
N MET A 1 -29.31 91.28 33.11
CA MET A 1 -29.36 92.29 32.04
C MET A 1 -28.87 91.65 30.74
N ILE A 2 -29.71 91.70 29.69
CA ILE A 2 -29.39 91.64 28.25
C ILE A 2 -29.13 90.25 27.59
N LYS A 3 -30.14 89.87 26.77
CA LYS A 3 -30.20 89.17 25.44
C LYS A 3 -29.49 87.81 25.28
N ASN A 4 -30.13 86.69 24.90
CA ASN A 4 -31.14 86.35 23.87
C ASN A 4 -30.61 86.27 22.43
N GLN A 5 -30.50 85.04 21.88
CA GLN A 5 -30.72 84.58 20.47
C GLN A 5 -30.21 83.11 20.36
N GLN A 6 -31.05 82.06 20.16
CA GLN A 6 -31.68 81.55 18.91
C GLN A 6 -30.68 81.36 17.75
N HIS A 7 -30.58 80.29 16.95
CA HIS A 7 -31.37 79.08 16.63
C HIS A 7 -30.44 78.16 15.81
N THR A 8 -30.61 76.84 15.81
CA THR A 8 -30.97 76.04 14.60
C THR A 8 -30.95 74.52 14.85
N LEU A 9 -32.04 73.89 14.38
CA LEU A 9 -32.32 72.45 14.35
C LEU A 9 -31.44 71.71 13.33
N GLY A 10 -31.01 70.49 13.70
CA GLY A 10 -30.54 69.45 12.77
C GLY A 10 -31.14 68.09 13.16
N LYS A 11 -31.88 67.47 12.24
CA LYS A 11 -32.66 66.23 12.41
C LYS A 11 -31.79 64.97 12.39
N LEU A 12 -32.08 64.06 13.32
CA LEU A 12 -32.38 62.61 13.18
C LEU A 12 -31.61 61.77 12.15
N PHE A 13 -30.96 60.68 12.60
CA PHE A 13 -31.18 59.30 12.10
C PHE A 13 -30.63 58.28 13.11
N LEU A 14 -31.52 57.45 13.65
CA LEU A 14 -31.22 56.29 14.50
C LEU A 14 -31.18 55.06 13.58
N THR A 15 -30.05 54.39 13.43
CA THR A 15 -29.95 53.09 12.73
C THR A 15 -29.74 51.97 13.76
N LEU A 16 -30.81 51.22 14.01
CA LEU A 16 -30.78 49.94 14.73
C LEU A 16 -30.03 48.90 13.87
N SER A 17 -28.99 48.30 14.42
CA SER A 17 -28.30 47.14 13.82
C SER A 17 -28.82 45.85 14.45
N LEU A 18 -29.50 45.01 13.67
CA LEU A 18 -29.87 43.63 14.02
C LEU A 18 -28.63 42.72 13.89
N PRO A 19 -28.40 41.77 14.82
CA PRO A 19 -27.39 40.74 14.61
C PRO A 19 -27.95 39.63 13.70
N ILE A 20 -27.27 39.40 12.58
CA ILE A 20 -27.49 38.27 11.69
C ILE A 20 -26.95 37.00 12.36
N PHE A 21 -27.85 36.09 12.76
CA PHE A 21 -27.48 34.73 13.14
C PHE A 21 -27.09 33.95 11.86
N LEU A 22 -25.79 33.77 11.65
CA LEU A 22 -25.25 32.85 10.66
C LEU A 22 -25.50 31.41 11.13
N LEU A 23 -26.48 30.74 10.52
CA LEU A 23 -26.66 29.29 10.60
C LEU A 23 -25.50 28.62 9.84
N LEU A 24 -24.52 28.12 10.59
CA LEU A 24 -23.46 27.26 10.05
C LEU A 24 -24.07 25.88 9.73
N ASN A 25 -24.33 25.64 8.44
CA ASN A 25 -24.59 24.31 7.92
C ASN A 25 -23.37 23.42 8.19
N SER A 26 -23.53 22.51 9.15
CA SER A 26 -22.54 21.48 9.46
C SER A 26 -22.67 20.38 8.40
N ASN A 27 -21.92 20.49 7.31
CA ASN A 27 -21.71 19.35 6.44
C ASN A 27 -20.91 18.31 7.23
N ILE A 28 -21.59 17.22 7.59
CA ILE A 28 -20.98 16.04 8.20
C ILE A 28 -20.01 15.47 7.17
N VAL A 29 -18.72 15.70 7.39
CA VAL A 29 -17.66 14.91 6.74
C VAL A 29 -17.79 13.50 7.31
N LEU A 30 -18.43 12.60 6.56
CA LEU A 30 -18.42 11.18 6.88
C LEU A 30 -16.95 10.73 6.89
N SER A 31 -16.52 10.22 8.04
CA SER A 31 -15.16 9.81 8.34
C SER A 31 -14.67 8.75 7.35
N GLN A 32 -13.84 9.17 6.38
CA GLN A 32 -13.18 8.33 5.38
C GLN A 32 -12.33 7.20 6.00
N SER A 33 -12.00 7.30 7.30
CA SER A 33 -11.07 6.41 8.01
C SER A 33 -11.52 4.96 8.20
N ASN A 34 -12.81 4.65 8.10
CA ASN A 34 -13.33 3.29 8.33
C ASN A 34 -13.49 2.46 7.06
N GLN A 35 -13.39 3.06 5.86
CA GLN A 35 -13.62 2.34 4.60
C GLN A 35 -12.46 1.42 4.20
N ASP A 36 -11.24 1.67 4.71
CA ASP A 36 -10.04 0.91 4.34
C ASP A 36 -9.50 0.05 5.49
N LEU A 37 -10.37 -0.39 6.39
CA LEU A 37 -9.99 -1.34 7.43
C LEU A 37 -10.12 -2.77 6.91
N VAL A 38 -9.00 -3.51 6.91
CA VAL A 38 -9.06 -4.97 6.75
C VAL A 38 -9.30 -5.58 8.12
N VAL A 39 -10.38 -6.34 8.24
CA VAL A 39 -10.80 -6.97 9.51
C VAL A 39 -10.78 -8.47 9.36
N CYS A 40 -9.98 -9.15 10.17
CA CYS A 40 -9.89 -10.59 10.23
C CYS A 40 -10.52 -11.12 11.52
N LYS A 41 -11.32 -12.18 11.38
CA LYS A 41 -11.81 -12.99 12.51
C LYS A 41 -11.35 -14.42 12.29
N LEU A 42 -10.39 -14.86 13.09
CA LEU A 42 -9.73 -16.14 12.96
C LEU A 42 -9.96 -16.97 14.22
N LYS A 43 -10.23 -18.27 14.08
CA LYS A 43 -10.41 -19.19 15.19
C LYS A 43 -9.22 -20.15 15.29
N ASN A 44 -8.78 -20.42 16.50
CA ASN A 44 -7.73 -21.37 16.79
C ASN A 44 -8.25 -22.79 16.51
N ASN A 45 -7.58 -23.50 15.60
CA ASN A 45 -7.91 -24.89 15.26
C ASN A 45 -6.99 -25.92 15.96
N GLY A 46 -6.19 -25.48 16.93
CA GLY A 46 -5.18 -26.28 17.64
C GLY A 46 -3.77 -26.16 17.06
N SER A 47 -3.62 -25.66 15.82
CA SER A 47 -2.31 -25.51 15.16
C SER A 47 -2.00 -24.07 14.73
N GLU A 48 -3.03 -23.34 14.31
CA GLU A 48 -2.98 -21.94 13.89
C GLU A 48 -4.36 -21.30 14.07
N PHE A 49 -4.41 -19.97 13.99
CA PHE A 49 -5.66 -19.25 13.83
C PHE A 49 -6.06 -19.25 12.35
N ALA A 50 -7.26 -19.72 12.02
CA ALA A 50 -7.77 -19.77 10.65
C ALA A 50 -9.20 -19.21 10.57
N GLY A 51 -9.52 -18.54 9.46
CA GLY A 51 -10.83 -17.93 9.29
C GLY A 51 -10.88 -17.04 8.05
N THR A 52 -11.56 -15.91 8.17
CA THR A 52 -11.75 -14.98 7.06
C THR A 52 -11.35 -13.56 7.42
N CYS A 53 -10.85 -12.85 6.40
CA CYS A 53 -10.62 -11.41 6.43
C CYS A 53 -11.56 -10.73 5.44
N SER A 54 -12.22 -9.67 5.91
CA SER A 54 -12.96 -8.73 5.08
C SER A 54 -11.98 -7.70 4.52
N VAL A 55 -11.77 -7.71 3.20
CA VAL A 55 -10.87 -6.81 2.49
C VAL A 55 -11.70 -5.81 1.68
N PRO A 56 -11.70 -4.52 2.02
CA PRO A 56 -12.45 -3.51 1.27
C PRO A 56 -12.11 -3.47 -0.22
N CYS A 57 -13.07 -3.09 -1.05
CA CYS A 57 -12.87 -3.00 -2.50
C CYS A 57 -11.70 -2.08 -2.83
N ALA A 58 -11.65 -0.90 -2.20
CA ALA A 58 -10.56 0.06 -2.34
C ALA A 58 -9.22 -0.56 -1.97
N VAL A 59 -9.07 -1.23 -0.83
CA VAL A 59 -7.82 -1.91 -0.44
C VAL A 59 -7.39 -2.99 -1.42
N ASN A 60 -8.36 -3.77 -1.91
CA ASN A 60 -8.13 -4.78 -2.94
C ASN A 60 -7.77 -4.13 -4.30
N ALA A 61 -8.21 -2.90 -4.53
CA ALA A 61 -8.05 -2.09 -5.73
C ALA A 61 -6.92 -1.04 -5.66
N LEU A 62 -6.31 -0.78 -4.48
CA LEU A 62 -5.08 0.02 -4.30
C LEU A 62 -3.91 -0.56 -5.10
N LYS A 63 -4.15 -1.71 -5.73
CA LYS A 63 -3.29 -2.47 -6.61
C LYS A 63 -3.60 -2.37 -8.10
N ALA A 64 -4.66 -1.65 -8.47
CA ALA A 64 -5.12 -1.47 -9.83
C ALA A 64 -4.93 -0.02 -10.30
N ASN A 65 -3.73 0.54 -10.12
CA ASN A 65 -3.31 1.70 -10.92
C ASN A 65 -2.69 1.24 -12.25
N PHE A 66 -3.45 0.50 -13.07
CA PHE A 66 -2.86 -0.24 -14.21
C PHE A 66 -3.69 -0.24 -15.50
N ASP A 67 -4.98 0.08 -15.49
CA ASP A 67 -5.78 0.35 -16.69
C ASP A 67 -6.97 1.21 -16.24
N LYS A 68 -7.67 1.88 -17.16
CA LYS A 68 -8.90 2.68 -16.89
C LYS A 68 -10.01 1.91 -16.14
N LEU A 69 -9.81 1.58 -14.86
CA LEU A 69 -10.74 0.88 -13.98
C LEU A 69 -10.70 1.42 -12.54
N LEU A 70 -10.47 2.73 -12.41
CA LEU A 70 -10.98 3.54 -11.28
C LEU A 70 -12.53 3.64 -11.27
N GLN A 71 -13.22 2.74 -11.98
CA GLN A 71 -14.68 2.73 -12.12
C GLN A 71 -15.31 1.42 -11.64
N SER A 72 -14.62 0.64 -10.80
CA SER A 72 -15.13 -0.64 -10.29
C SER A 72 -15.43 -0.68 -8.79
N CYS A 73 -14.86 0.24 -8.00
CA CYS A 73 -15.17 0.39 -6.58
C CYS A 73 -15.93 1.69 -6.35
N SER A 74 -17.21 1.59 -6.03
CA SER A 74 -18.01 2.64 -5.41
C SER A 74 -17.95 2.52 -3.88
N ASP A 75 -18.40 3.55 -3.15
CA ASP A 75 -18.63 3.49 -1.71
C ASP A 75 -19.56 2.34 -1.28
N SER A 76 -20.38 1.84 -2.20
CA SER A 76 -21.30 0.71 -1.99
C SER A 76 -20.71 -0.66 -2.36
N SER A 77 -19.47 -0.73 -2.85
CA SER A 77 -18.88 -1.99 -3.28
C SER A 77 -18.59 -2.91 -2.09
N PRO A 78 -19.09 -4.15 -2.09
CA PRO A 78 -18.93 -5.03 -0.94
C PRO A 78 -17.46 -5.45 -0.76
N PRO A 79 -17.01 -5.67 0.48
CA PRO A 79 -15.67 -6.19 0.73
C PRO A 79 -15.54 -7.64 0.24
N ARG A 80 -14.34 -8.01 -0.22
CA ARG A 80 -14.00 -9.39 -0.54
C ARG A 80 -13.72 -10.15 0.76
N LEU A 81 -14.39 -11.27 0.97
CA LEU A 81 -14.03 -12.20 2.03
C LEU A 81 -12.91 -13.13 1.55
N VAL A 82 -11.81 -13.17 2.29
CA VAL A 82 -10.60 -13.90 1.93
C VAL A 82 -10.26 -14.88 3.02
N ARG A 83 -9.97 -16.14 2.65
CA ARG A 83 -9.46 -17.12 3.61
C ARG A 83 -8.09 -16.69 4.10
N ALA A 84 -7.89 -16.75 5.41
CA ALA A 84 -6.64 -16.37 6.03
C ALA A 84 -6.29 -17.31 7.18
N SER A 85 -4.98 -17.47 7.40
CA SER A 85 -4.45 -18.12 8.59
C SER A 85 -3.23 -17.38 9.14
N LEU A 86 -3.02 -17.51 10.44
CA LEU A 86 -1.88 -16.97 11.17
C LEU A 86 -1.45 -17.94 12.25
N LYS A 87 -0.17 -18.31 12.22
CA LYS A 87 0.49 -19.06 13.28
C LYS A 87 1.46 -18.15 14.02
N LYS A 88 1.42 -18.18 15.35
CA LYS A 88 2.39 -17.46 16.18
C LYS A 88 3.79 -18.05 15.95
N VAL A 89 4.76 -17.20 15.64
CA VAL A 89 6.14 -17.65 15.33
C VAL A 89 7.13 -17.38 16.46
N ASP A 90 6.80 -16.50 17.39
CA ASP A 90 7.64 -16.19 18.55
C ASP A 90 6.85 -15.68 19.76
N LEU A 91 7.56 -15.47 20.87
CA LEU A 91 7.01 -14.90 22.11
C LEU A 91 6.73 -13.40 22.01
N ARG A 92 7.25 -12.71 20.99
CA ARG A 92 7.01 -11.28 20.74
C ARG A 92 5.66 -11.01 20.09
N GLY A 93 4.88 -12.07 19.84
CA GLY A 93 3.56 -11.95 19.19
C GLY A 93 3.67 -11.62 17.72
N ASN A 94 4.73 -12.10 17.05
CA ASN A 94 4.78 -12.12 15.59
C ASN A 94 4.02 -13.34 15.07
N TYR A 95 3.38 -13.16 13.91
CA TYR A 95 2.57 -14.19 13.27
C TYR A 95 2.95 -14.34 11.80
N LEU A 96 2.88 -15.57 11.31
CA LEU A 96 3.06 -15.91 9.91
C LEU A 96 2.00 -16.92 9.48
N GLY A 97 1.41 -16.70 8.32
CA GLY A 97 0.50 -17.63 7.69
C GLY A 97 0.16 -17.20 6.27
N LYS A 98 -1.08 -17.46 5.87
CA LYS A 98 -1.52 -17.37 4.47
C LYS A 98 -2.70 -16.42 4.35
N MET A 99 -2.72 -15.66 3.26
CA MET A 99 -3.89 -14.94 2.77
C MET A 99 -3.80 -14.94 1.26
N GLU A 100 -4.89 -15.27 0.59
CA GLU A 100 -4.93 -15.27 -0.87
C GLU A 100 -5.02 -13.84 -1.41
N GLY A 101 -4.15 -13.51 -2.37
CA GLY A 101 -4.30 -12.28 -3.14
C GLY A 101 -5.49 -12.33 -4.10
N LYS A 102 -5.66 -11.28 -4.90
CA LYS A 102 -6.68 -11.23 -5.96
C LYS A 102 -6.12 -11.71 -7.29
N TYR A 103 -4.86 -11.39 -7.56
CA TYR A 103 -4.23 -11.63 -8.86
C TYR A 103 -3.17 -12.74 -8.80
N PRO A 104 -2.87 -13.41 -9.93
CA PRO A 104 -1.89 -14.49 -10.00
C PRO A 104 -0.46 -14.09 -9.56
N GLU A 105 -0.09 -12.81 -9.65
CA GLU A 105 1.20 -12.34 -9.15
C GLU A 105 1.25 -12.14 -7.62
N ASP A 106 0.11 -12.21 -6.95
CA ASP A 106 0.00 -11.92 -5.54
C ASP A 106 0.52 -13.09 -4.71
N PRO A 107 1.38 -12.82 -3.72
CA PRO A 107 1.86 -13.89 -2.87
C PRO A 107 0.73 -14.37 -1.97
N THR A 108 0.63 -15.68 -1.77
CA THR A 108 -0.20 -16.23 -0.70
C THR A 108 0.57 -16.12 0.61
N ARG A 109 0.49 -14.96 1.26
CA ARG A 109 1.23 -14.67 2.50
C ARG A 109 0.47 -13.66 3.37
N PHE A 110 0.44 -13.92 4.67
CA PHE A 110 -0.02 -12.99 5.69
C PHE A 110 0.98 -13.02 6.86
N GLU A 111 1.59 -11.89 7.16
CA GLU A 111 2.54 -11.76 8.26
C GLU A 111 2.18 -10.55 9.12
N ILE A 112 2.27 -10.71 10.43
CA ILE A 112 2.22 -9.62 11.41
C ILE A 112 3.57 -9.63 12.12
N ALA A 113 4.35 -8.57 11.96
CA ALA A 113 5.70 -8.52 12.48
C ALA A 113 6.02 -7.15 13.07
N ASP A 114 6.98 -7.13 13.99
CA ASP A 114 7.63 -5.89 14.39
C ASP A 114 8.31 -5.22 13.19
N SER A 115 8.38 -3.90 13.21
CA SER A 115 8.95 -3.10 12.16
C SER A 115 9.87 -2.04 12.76
N LYS A 116 10.97 -1.74 12.07
CA LYS A 116 11.83 -0.61 12.42
C LYS A 116 11.29 0.73 11.88
N TYR A 117 10.25 0.71 11.03
CA TYR A 117 9.72 1.89 10.35
C TYR A 117 8.52 2.52 11.06
N VAL A 118 7.81 1.76 11.90
CA VAL A 118 6.65 2.23 12.65
C VAL A 118 6.69 1.68 14.07
N SER A 119 6.11 2.41 15.02
CA SER A 119 6.06 1.99 16.43
C SER A 119 5.05 0.86 16.69
N SER A 120 4.06 0.68 15.81
CA SER A 120 3.16 -0.47 15.84
C SER A 120 3.72 -1.65 15.04
N LYS A 121 3.15 -2.84 15.20
CA LYS A 121 3.42 -3.96 14.28
C LYS A 121 2.91 -3.62 12.88
N VAL A 122 3.52 -4.23 11.87
CA VAL A 122 3.11 -4.13 10.47
C VAL A 122 2.41 -5.41 10.05
N ALA A 123 1.26 -5.26 9.39
CA ALA A 123 0.64 -6.32 8.65
C ALA A 123 1.14 -6.29 7.20
N LYS A 124 1.84 -7.36 6.80
CA LYS A 124 2.33 -7.57 5.44
C LYS A 124 1.35 -8.51 4.74
N LEU A 125 0.57 -7.94 3.83
CA LEU A 125 -0.52 -8.60 3.12
C LEU A 125 -0.16 -8.81 1.65
N PRO A 126 -0.93 -9.66 0.92
CA PRO A 126 -0.72 -9.83 -0.51
C PRO A 126 -0.85 -8.53 -1.30
N PHE A 127 -1.54 -7.53 -0.76
CA PHE A 127 -1.89 -6.26 -1.40
C PHE A 127 -1.18 -5.03 -0.80
N GLY A 128 -0.27 -5.19 0.15
CA GLY A 128 0.51 -4.07 0.67
C GLY A 128 0.97 -4.23 2.11
N TRP A 129 1.66 -3.21 2.61
CA TRP A 129 2.19 -3.14 3.97
C TRP A 129 1.52 -2.03 4.72
N PHE A 130 0.94 -2.39 5.87
CA PHE A 130 0.04 -1.50 6.58
C PHE A 130 0.31 -1.55 8.08
N PRO A 131 0.21 -0.42 8.79
CA PRO A 131 0.26 -0.42 10.23
C PRO A 131 -0.92 -1.23 10.78
N LEU A 132 -0.63 -2.08 11.75
CA LEU A 132 -1.64 -2.78 12.52
C LEU A 132 -2.42 -1.76 13.36
N ALA A 133 -3.75 -1.77 13.24
CA ALA A 133 -4.61 -0.89 14.03
C ALA A 133 -4.92 -1.49 15.40
N SER A 134 -5.28 -2.78 15.43
CA SER A 134 -5.47 -3.53 16.66
C SER A 134 -5.32 -5.03 16.43
N MET A 135 -4.98 -5.75 17.50
CA MET A 135 -4.98 -7.21 17.53
C MET A 135 -5.40 -7.64 18.92
N GLN A 136 -6.43 -8.48 19.00
CA GLN A 136 -7.03 -8.94 20.24
C GLN A 136 -7.20 -10.44 20.16
N GLU A 137 -6.74 -11.14 21.19
CA GLU A 137 -6.90 -12.57 21.35
C GLU A 137 -7.84 -12.79 22.54
N GLU A 138 -9.01 -13.38 22.29
CA GLU A 138 -10.02 -13.67 23.31
C GLU A 138 -10.46 -15.13 23.16
N GLY A 139 -10.06 -15.97 24.12
CA GLY A 139 -10.32 -17.41 24.07
C GLY A 139 -9.68 -18.07 22.85
N ASP A 140 -10.50 -18.69 22.00
CA ASP A 140 -10.08 -19.32 20.75
C ASP A 140 -10.13 -18.36 19.55
N VAL A 141 -10.44 -17.07 19.73
CA VAL A 141 -10.61 -16.09 18.65
C VAL A 141 -9.45 -15.09 18.62
N LEU A 142 -8.86 -14.92 17.44
CA LEU A 142 -7.95 -13.83 17.12
C LEU A 142 -8.65 -12.86 16.17
N GLN A 143 -8.87 -11.64 16.65
CA GLN A 143 -9.39 -10.53 15.86
C GLN A 143 -8.24 -9.58 15.51
N VAL A 144 -8.07 -9.31 14.21
CA VAL A 144 -7.02 -8.43 13.67
C VAL A 144 -7.67 -7.31 12.88
N THR A 145 -7.31 -6.06 13.17
CA THR A 145 -7.74 -4.89 12.41
C THR A 145 -6.51 -4.19 11.85
N ILE A 146 -6.52 -3.93 10.55
CA ILE A 146 -5.38 -3.38 9.81
C ILE A 146 -5.81 -2.09 9.13
N ASN A 147 -5.02 -1.03 9.29
CA ASN A 147 -5.31 0.26 8.67
C ASN A 147 -4.71 0.31 7.27
N ALA A 148 -5.49 -0.11 6.27
CA ALA A 148 -5.01 -0.19 4.90
C ALA A 148 -5.11 1.12 4.10
N TYR A 149 -5.63 2.21 4.70
CA TYR A 149 -5.50 3.56 4.14
C TYR A 149 -4.05 4.08 4.22
N LYS A 150 -3.28 3.60 5.19
CA LYS A 150 -1.89 4.02 5.42
C LYS A 150 -0.91 2.99 4.87
N VAL A 151 -0.75 2.93 3.55
CA VAL A 151 0.41 2.22 2.98
C VAL A 151 1.67 2.79 3.61
N LEU A 152 2.58 1.94 4.10
CA LEU A 152 3.83 2.42 4.66
C LEU A 152 4.60 3.25 3.62
N PRO A 153 5.15 4.42 4.01
CA PRO A 153 5.94 5.24 3.10
C PRO A 153 7.19 4.49 2.64
N ALA A 154 7.72 4.90 1.49
CA ALA A 154 9.01 4.39 1.05
C ALA A 154 10.11 4.81 2.01
N THR A 155 11.11 3.95 2.14
CA THR A 155 12.22 4.06 3.08
C THR A 155 13.54 4.04 2.34
N GLN A 156 14.65 4.32 3.04
CA GLN A 156 15.98 4.16 2.47
C GLN A 156 16.25 2.72 2.00
N ASP A 157 15.64 1.73 2.65
CA ASP A 157 15.78 0.33 2.24
C ASP A 157 15.15 0.10 0.86
N ASP A 158 14.07 0.81 0.49
CA ASP A 158 13.48 0.70 -0.84
C ASP A 158 14.43 1.18 -1.94
N LEU A 159 15.16 2.28 -1.69
CA LEU A 159 16.21 2.74 -2.60
C LEU A 159 17.36 1.73 -2.69
N ASN A 160 17.78 1.18 -1.54
CA ASN A 160 18.85 0.18 -1.47
C ASN A 160 18.46 -1.13 -2.19
N ILE A 161 17.18 -1.51 -2.16
CA ILE A 161 16.65 -2.68 -2.89
C ILE A 161 16.78 -2.46 -4.40
N ILE A 162 16.45 -1.27 -4.91
CA ILE A 162 16.60 -0.97 -6.33
C ILE A 162 18.08 -0.96 -6.73
N ASP A 163 18.94 -0.34 -5.93
CA ASP A 163 20.39 -0.33 -6.17
C ASP A 163 20.98 -1.74 -6.17
N ARG A 164 20.55 -2.56 -5.22
CA ARG A 164 21.00 -3.95 -5.17
C ARG A 164 20.49 -4.77 -6.35
N SER A 165 19.26 -4.52 -6.80
CA SER A 165 18.71 -5.16 -8.01
C SER A 165 19.52 -4.79 -9.26
N LEU A 166 19.94 -3.52 -9.38
CA LEU A 166 20.83 -3.05 -10.46
C LEU A 166 22.21 -3.73 -10.44
N GLN A 167 22.74 -4.05 -9.26
CA GLN A 167 24.00 -4.80 -9.12
C GLN A 167 23.82 -6.27 -9.50
N LEU A 168 22.70 -6.89 -9.10
CA LEU A 168 22.39 -8.29 -9.46
C LEU A 168 22.18 -8.44 -10.98
N LEU A 169 21.73 -7.39 -11.65
CA LEU A 169 21.53 -7.31 -13.10
C LEU A 169 22.63 -6.49 -13.80
N ALA A 170 23.89 -6.67 -13.38
CA ALA A 170 25.01 -5.83 -13.84
C ALA A 170 25.42 -6.06 -15.30
N SER A 171 25.20 -7.26 -15.86
CA SER A 171 25.64 -7.60 -17.22
C SER A 171 24.72 -8.62 -17.91
N PRO A 172 24.80 -8.74 -19.25
CA PRO A 172 24.04 -9.74 -19.99
C PRO A 172 24.33 -11.18 -19.54
N ASP A 173 25.56 -11.47 -19.11
CA ASP A 173 25.98 -12.82 -18.70
C ASP A 173 25.24 -13.32 -17.45
N VAL A 174 24.88 -12.42 -16.54
CA VAL A 174 24.15 -12.74 -15.30
C VAL A 174 22.63 -12.60 -15.45
N TRP A 175 22.14 -12.10 -16.59
CA TRP A 175 20.71 -11.89 -16.77
C TRP A 175 20.00 -13.17 -17.25
N ASN A 176 18.95 -13.56 -16.53
CA ASN A 176 18.01 -14.60 -16.96
C ASN A 176 16.81 -13.96 -17.67
N LYS A 177 16.78 -14.09 -19.00
CA LYS A 177 15.63 -13.66 -19.85
C LYS A 177 14.45 -14.66 -19.83
N ASN A 178 14.60 -15.84 -19.24
CA ASN A 178 13.54 -16.86 -19.17
C ASN A 178 13.07 -17.03 -17.72
N ASP A 179 12.40 -16.01 -17.19
CA ASP A 179 11.85 -16.02 -15.85
C ASP A 179 10.64 -16.96 -15.75
N ASN A 180 10.64 -17.82 -14.74
CA ASN A 180 9.50 -18.64 -14.34
C ASN A 180 9.02 -18.30 -12.93
N ARG A 181 9.54 -17.21 -12.35
CA ARG A 181 9.28 -16.71 -10.99
C ARG A 181 9.74 -17.64 -9.87
N ILE A 182 10.56 -18.65 -10.18
CA ILE A 182 11.23 -19.49 -9.19
C ILE A 182 12.62 -18.89 -8.94
N CYS A 183 12.75 -18.20 -7.80
CA CYS A 183 14.00 -17.53 -7.42
C CYS A 183 14.86 -18.48 -6.60
N LEU A 184 15.78 -19.18 -7.27
CA LEU A 184 16.72 -20.06 -6.63
C LEU A 184 17.77 -19.25 -5.84
N PRO A 185 18.12 -19.67 -4.62
CA PRO A 185 19.22 -19.05 -3.89
C PRO A 185 20.53 -19.25 -4.67
N ASN A 186 21.35 -18.20 -4.75
CA ASN A 186 22.67 -18.23 -5.41
C ASN A 186 22.63 -18.64 -6.90
N ALA A 187 21.57 -18.29 -7.62
CA ALA A 187 21.49 -18.55 -9.05
C ALA A 187 22.61 -17.82 -9.83
N SER A 188 23.24 -18.51 -10.77
CA SER A 188 24.27 -17.89 -11.64
C SER A 188 23.69 -16.87 -12.62
N LYS A 189 22.39 -16.97 -12.91
CA LYS A 189 21.63 -16.00 -13.69
C LYS A 189 20.34 -15.62 -12.96
N ILE A 190 19.94 -14.36 -13.08
CA ILE A 190 18.81 -13.80 -12.33
C ILE A 190 17.90 -12.95 -13.23
N SER A 191 16.58 -13.10 -13.05
CA SER A 191 15.56 -12.32 -13.76
C SER A 191 15.26 -11.02 -13.02
N LEU A 192 14.54 -10.09 -13.67
CA LEU A 192 14.04 -8.87 -13.01
C LEU A 192 13.28 -9.16 -11.70
N PHE A 193 12.31 -10.08 -11.75
CA PHE A 193 11.51 -10.46 -10.58
C PHE A 193 12.38 -11.04 -9.45
N CYS A 194 13.31 -11.92 -9.80
CA CYS A 194 14.17 -12.55 -8.81
C CYS A 194 15.25 -11.62 -8.27
N ALA A 195 15.76 -10.68 -9.06
CA ALA A 195 16.70 -9.65 -8.60
C ALA A 195 16.05 -8.77 -7.53
N LEU A 196 14.83 -8.30 -7.78
CA LEU A 196 14.06 -7.54 -6.79
C LEU A 196 13.78 -8.36 -5.53
N THR A 197 13.34 -9.61 -5.69
CA THR A 197 13.04 -10.50 -4.55
C THR A 197 14.29 -10.75 -3.71
N GLN A 198 15.42 -11.08 -4.33
CA GLN A 198 16.68 -11.33 -3.64
C GLN A 198 17.21 -10.05 -2.97
N ALA A 199 17.20 -8.91 -3.66
CA ALA A 199 17.58 -7.63 -3.08
C ALA A 199 16.75 -7.27 -1.84
N THR A 200 15.44 -7.53 -1.88
CA THR A 200 14.56 -7.36 -0.73
C THR A 200 14.96 -8.25 0.45
N ILE A 201 15.30 -9.53 0.22
CA ILE A 201 15.78 -10.41 1.28
C ILE A 201 17.08 -9.88 1.88
N GLU A 202 18.03 -9.48 1.03
CA GLU A 202 19.37 -9.04 1.45
C GLU A 202 19.32 -7.72 2.23
N VAL A 203 18.45 -6.78 1.84
CA VAL A 203 18.36 -5.45 2.47
C VAL A 203 17.44 -5.45 3.69
N SER A 204 16.29 -6.12 3.61
CA SER A 204 15.23 -6.03 4.62
C SER A 204 15.05 -7.29 5.47
N GLY A 205 15.79 -8.37 5.17
CA GLY A 205 15.81 -9.59 5.98
C GLY A 205 14.66 -10.58 5.72
N GLY A 206 13.85 -10.38 4.67
CA GLY A 206 12.72 -11.24 4.38
C GLY A 206 12.15 -11.08 2.97
N VAL A 207 11.34 -12.06 2.55
CA VAL A 207 10.71 -12.09 1.22
C VAL A 207 9.48 -11.18 1.18
N HIS A 208 9.54 -10.09 0.41
CA HIS A 208 8.53 -9.04 0.45
C HIS A 208 8.18 -8.47 -0.94
N TYR A 209 7.10 -8.97 -1.52
CA TYR A 209 6.77 -8.70 -2.93
C TYR A 209 6.02 -7.40 -3.21
N ARG A 210 5.58 -6.68 -2.17
CA ARG A 210 4.73 -5.48 -2.22
C ARG A 210 5.29 -4.30 -1.42
N GLN A 211 6.59 -4.30 -1.18
CA GLN A 211 7.28 -3.13 -0.64
C GLN A 211 7.24 -1.97 -1.66
N PRO A 212 7.34 -0.71 -1.22
CA PRO A 212 7.36 0.46 -2.09
C PRO A 212 8.31 0.35 -3.29
N ALA A 213 9.51 -0.22 -3.12
CA ALA A 213 10.43 -0.49 -4.24
C ALA A 213 9.80 -1.33 -5.36
N HIS A 214 9.22 -2.48 -4.98
CA HIS A 214 8.58 -3.41 -5.91
C HIS A 214 7.35 -2.81 -6.59
N GLU A 215 6.52 -2.07 -5.85
CA GLU A 215 5.35 -1.40 -6.40
C GLU A 215 5.74 -0.28 -7.36
N LYS A 216 6.79 0.50 -7.04
CA LYS A 216 7.24 1.57 -7.93
C LYS A 216 7.79 1.04 -9.25
N VAL A 217 8.52 -0.08 -9.25
CA VAL A 217 8.95 -0.72 -10.50
C VAL A 217 7.76 -1.14 -11.35
N ARG A 218 6.71 -1.71 -10.73
CA ARG A 218 5.49 -2.08 -11.45
C ARG A 218 4.75 -0.86 -11.99
N GLU A 219 4.70 0.24 -11.24
CA GLU A 219 4.09 1.50 -11.69
C GLU A 219 4.77 2.04 -12.94
N VAL A 220 6.10 2.17 -12.92
CA VAL A 220 6.85 2.62 -14.11
C VAL A 220 6.66 1.65 -15.28
N LEU A 221 6.64 0.35 -15.01
CA LEU A 221 6.43 -0.67 -16.03
C LEU A 221 5.10 -0.51 -16.78
N ASN A 222 4.09 0.14 -16.20
CA ASN A 222 2.82 0.39 -16.91
C ASN A 222 2.95 1.40 -18.01
N GLU A 223 3.75 2.41 -17.74
CA GLU A 223 3.92 3.53 -18.63
C GLU A 223 4.78 3.11 -19.82
N VAL A 224 5.73 2.20 -19.61
CA VAL A 224 6.76 1.84 -20.59
C VAL A 224 6.64 0.41 -21.14
N GLY A 225 5.82 -0.43 -20.51
CA GLY A 225 5.71 -1.86 -20.80
C GLY A 225 5.03 -2.15 -22.14
N GLY A 226 3.94 -1.44 -22.44
CA GLY A 226 3.16 -1.63 -23.66
C GLY A 226 2.61 -3.06 -23.79
N ASP A 227 2.62 -3.59 -25.01
CA ASP A 227 2.18 -4.95 -25.35
C ASP A 227 3.08 -6.07 -24.80
N ARG A 228 4.25 -5.72 -24.24
CA ARG A 228 5.19 -6.65 -23.59
C ARG A 228 4.68 -7.17 -22.24
N VAL A 229 3.62 -6.57 -21.70
CA VAL A 229 3.04 -6.89 -20.40
C VAL A 229 1.69 -7.55 -20.57
N LYS A 230 1.48 -8.73 -19.96
CA LYS A 230 0.22 -9.48 -20.00
C LYS A 230 -0.27 -9.82 -18.59
N THR A 231 -0.04 -11.05 -18.14
CA THR A 231 -0.56 -11.59 -16.88
C THR A 231 0.40 -11.38 -15.71
N HIS A 232 1.70 -11.52 -15.91
CA HIS A 232 2.72 -11.44 -14.87
C HIS A 232 3.73 -10.35 -15.20
N ARG A 233 3.36 -9.08 -14.98
CA ARG A 233 4.06 -7.90 -15.52
C ARG A 233 5.59 -7.96 -15.55
N LEU A 234 6.24 -8.19 -14.40
CA LEU A 234 7.70 -8.25 -14.30
C LEU A 234 8.31 -9.42 -15.08
N MET A 235 7.63 -10.57 -15.08
CA MET A 235 8.03 -11.78 -15.81
C MET A 235 7.81 -11.60 -17.31
N ASP A 236 6.63 -11.13 -17.71
CA ASP A 236 6.29 -10.94 -19.13
C ASP A 236 7.22 -9.93 -19.79
N TYR A 237 7.43 -8.79 -19.13
CA TYR A 237 8.36 -7.77 -19.61
C TYR A 237 9.78 -8.32 -19.70
N ASN A 238 10.27 -9.02 -18.67
CA ASN A 238 11.59 -9.64 -18.68
C ASN A 238 11.75 -10.64 -19.82
N ASN A 239 10.72 -11.45 -20.09
CA ASN A 239 10.76 -12.55 -21.04
C ASN A 239 10.47 -12.14 -22.49
N HIS A 240 9.96 -10.93 -22.71
CA HIS A 240 9.58 -10.49 -24.04
C HIS A 240 10.78 -10.52 -24.99
N PRO A 241 10.62 -11.03 -26.24
CA PRO A 241 11.72 -11.11 -27.21
C PRO A 241 12.41 -9.75 -27.43
N ASP A 242 11.65 -8.66 -27.45
CA ASP A 242 12.16 -7.31 -27.70
C ASP A 242 12.72 -6.60 -26.46
N THR A 243 12.57 -7.17 -25.26
CA THR A 243 13.17 -6.57 -24.05
C THR A 243 14.66 -6.81 -24.02
N THR A 244 15.43 -5.75 -23.79
CA THR A 244 16.89 -5.80 -23.59
C THR A 244 17.23 -5.67 -22.10
N LEU A 245 18.48 -5.99 -21.72
CA LEU A 245 18.94 -5.74 -20.36
C LEU A 245 18.93 -4.25 -20.04
N ASP A 246 19.25 -3.39 -21.02
CA ASP A 246 19.25 -1.94 -20.83
C ASP A 246 17.85 -1.42 -20.54
N ASP A 247 16.81 -1.98 -21.17
CA ASP A 247 15.41 -1.69 -20.83
C ASP A 247 15.09 -2.05 -19.37
N VAL A 248 15.48 -3.25 -18.92
CA VAL A 248 15.28 -3.73 -17.55
C VAL A 248 16.00 -2.83 -16.54
N ARG A 249 17.25 -2.46 -16.82
CA ARG A 249 18.04 -1.58 -15.96
C ARG A 249 17.46 -0.16 -15.95
N LYS A 250 17.06 0.36 -17.11
CA LYS A 250 16.40 1.66 -17.22
C LYS A 250 15.10 1.70 -16.42
N LEU A 251 14.29 0.65 -16.48
CA LEU A 251 13.07 0.51 -15.69
C LEU A 251 13.36 0.65 -14.17
N LEU A 252 14.42 0.01 -13.68
CA LEU A 252 14.84 0.12 -12.27
C LEU A 252 15.32 1.54 -11.93
N VAL A 253 16.12 2.17 -12.80
CA VAL A 253 16.57 3.56 -12.61
C VAL A 253 15.39 4.53 -12.58
N ASP A 254 14.48 4.42 -13.53
CA ASP A 254 13.28 5.26 -13.61
C ASP A 254 12.41 5.05 -12.36
N ALA A 255 12.25 3.81 -11.87
CA ALA A 255 11.56 3.54 -10.62
C ALA A 255 12.25 4.22 -9.43
N LYS A 256 13.58 4.09 -9.31
CA LYS A 256 14.36 4.72 -8.23
C LYS A 256 14.15 6.23 -8.17
N THR A 257 14.21 6.92 -9.30
CA THR A 257 14.06 8.39 -9.36
C THR A 257 12.68 8.88 -8.90
N ARG A 258 11.67 8.01 -8.90
CA ARG A 258 10.29 8.31 -8.52
C ARG A 258 9.91 7.82 -7.13
N ILE A 259 10.82 7.16 -6.41
CA ILE A 259 10.60 6.83 -5.01
C ILE A 259 10.73 8.12 -4.19
N GLN A 260 9.64 8.52 -3.56
CA GLN A 260 9.60 9.61 -2.60
C GLN A 260 9.59 9.03 -1.20
N MET A 261 10.62 9.35 -0.41
CA MET A 261 10.65 9.06 1.02
C MET A 261 9.89 10.17 1.74
N ASN A 262 8.89 9.79 2.54
CA ASN A 262 8.10 10.71 3.36
C ASN A 262 8.46 10.56 4.82
#